data_AF-A0A976CU24-F1
#
_entry.id   AF-A0A976CU24-F1
#
_cell.length_a   1.000
_cell.length_b   1.000
_cell.length_c   1.000
_cell.angle_alpha   90.00
_cell.angle_beta   90.00
_cell.angle_gamma   90.00
#
_symmetry.space_group_name_H-M   'P 1'
#
loop_
_entity.id
_entity.type
_entity.pdbx_description
1 polymer ?
#
loop_
_entity_poly.entity_id
_entity_poly.type
_entity_poly.pdbx_seq_one_letter_code
_entity_poly.pdbx_strand_id
1 'polypeptide(L)'
;MDGAIGELSPFHYQFGYYAHGVSPETAILPSGWEQRLVELQVNDASGTIGLCLDKHDLAFSKLAAGREKDMEYVRELLKHQLINRGKLVRLIESVVDEQLKTTLDRNWKIVLSKMP
;
A
#
# COMPACT_ATOMS: atom_id res chain seq x y z
N MET A 1 17.89 11.32 7.25
CA MET A 1 18.84 10.76 8.24
C MET A 1 18.83 9.24 8.06
N ASP A 2 19.61 8.74 7.11
CA ASP A 2 19.72 7.31 6.77
C ASP A 2 20.83 6.66 7.61
N GLY A 3 20.53 6.37 8.88
CA GLY A 3 21.57 6.09 9.88
C GLY A 3 22.03 4.64 10.04
N ALA A 4 21.18 3.63 9.80
CA ALA A 4 21.57 2.25 10.17
C ALA A 4 20.81 1.10 9.49
N ILE A 5 19.72 1.38 8.76
CA ILE A 5 18.77 0.35 8.29
C ILE A 5 18.55 0.32 6.77
N GLY A 6 19.35 1.08 5.99
CA GLY A 6 19.23 1.18 4.53
C GLY A 6 19.79 -0.02 3.76
N GLU A 7 19.63 0.00 2.43
CA GLU A 7 20.18 -1.03 1.55
C GLU A 7 21.70 -1.08 1.69
N LEU A 8 22.24 -2.29 1.87
CA LEU A 8 23.67 -2.57 2.14
C LEU A 8 24.18 -2.05 3.50
N SER A 9 23.30 -1.65 4.41
CA SER A 9 23.69 -1.38 5.79
C SER A 9 24.13 -2.67 6.51
N PRO A 10 24.91 -2.56 7.60
CA PRO A 10 25.19 -3.70 8.47
C PRO A 10 23.91 -4.44 8.90
N PHE A 11 22.80 -3.72 9.08
CA PHE A 11 21.49 -4.30 9.34
C PHE A 11 20.96 -5.12 8.15
N HIS A 12 21.06 -4.63 6.92
CA HIS A 12 20.67 -5.38 5.72
C HIS A 12 21.45 -6.69 5.59
N TYR A 13 22.77 -6.64 5.78
CA TYR A 13 23.61 -7.84 5.71
C TYR A 13 23.33 -8.83 6.84
N GLN A 14 22.94 -8.33 8.02
CA GLN A 14 22.72 -9.16 9.20
C GLN A 14 21.32 -9.78 9.27
N PHE A 15 20.30 -9.10 8.73
CA PHE A 15 18.89 -9.53 8.85
C PHE A 15 18.22 -9.87 7.51
N GLY A 16 18.86 -9.58 6.36
CA GLY A 16 18.35 -9.92 5.03
C GLY A 16 17.19 -9.05 4.53
N TYR A 17 16.84 -7.99 5.27
CA TYR A 17 15.89 -6.96 4.86
C TYR A 17 16.40 -5.58 5.26
N TYR A 18 15.95 -4.53 4.58
CA TYR A 18 16.33 -3.15 4.84
C TYR A 18 15.11 -2.23 4.80
N ALA A 19 15.15 -1.17 5.60
CA ALA A 19 14.17 -0.11 5.57
C ALA A 19 14.73 1.04 4.72
N HIS A 20 14.04 1.35 3.62
CA HIS A 20 14.26 2.57 2.89
C HIS A 20 13.36 3.66 3.48
N GLY A 21 13.96 4.71 4.03
CA GLY A 21 13.21 5.87 4.48
C GLY A 21 12.62 6.61 3.28
N VAL A 22 11.39 6.29 2.90
CA VAL A 22 10.62 7.12 1.97
C VAL A 22 9.70 8.01 2.79
N SER A 23 9.68 9.31 2.50
CA SER A 23 8.76 10.23 3.16
C SER A 23 7.31 9.93 2.77
N PRO A 24 6.30 10.22 3.62
CA PRO A 24 4.88 10.00 3.33
C PRO A 24 4.42 10.59 1.99
N GLU A 25 5.14 11.57 1.46
CA GLU A 25 4.87 12.19 0.16
C GLU A 25 5.06 11.26 -1.05
N THR A 26 5.71 10.10 -0.90
CA THR A 26 5.91 9.13 -2.01
C THR A 26 4.73 8.18 -2.24
N ALA A 27 3.87 7.97 -1.23
CA ALA A 27 2.72 7.09 -1.31
C ALA A 27 1.45 7.88 -1.04
N ILE A 28 0.62 8.07 -2.07
CA ILE A 28 -0.70 8.66 -1.90
C ILE A 28 -1.56 7.63 -1.16
N LEU A 29 -2.07 8.00 0.01
CA LEU A 29 -2.87 7.14 0.89
C LEU A 29 -4.21 7.79 1.19
N PRO A 30 -5.26 6.98 1.44
CA PRO A 30 -6.58 7.51 1.77
C PRO A 30 -6.59 8.09 3.19
N SER A 31 -7.50 9.03 3.46
CA SER A 31 -7.60 9.66 4.77
C SER A 31 -7.76 8.65 5.91
N GLY A 32 -7.12 8.94 7.05
CA GLY A 32 -7.16 8.11 8.25
C GLY A 32 -6.46 6.75 8.13
N TRP A 33 -5.58 6.54 7.14
CA TRP A 33 -4.83 5.28 6.96
C TRP A 33 -4.00 4.90 8.19
N GLU A 34 -3.49 5.88 8.94
CA GLU A 34 -2.69 5.67 10.15
C GLU A 34 -3.48 4.90 11.23
N GLN A 35 -4.79 5.14 11.30
CA GLN A 35 -5.69 4.46 12.25
C GLN A 35 -6.01 3.02 11.82
N ARG A 36 -5.61 2.64 10.60
CA ARG A 36 -5.83 1.31 10.01
C ARG A 36 -4.52 0.54 9.84
N LEU A 37 -3.44 0.99 10.47
CA LEU A 37 -2.20 0.24 10.53
C LEU A 37 -2.44 -1.12 11.20
N VAL A 38 -1.88 -2.15 10.57
CA VAL A 38 -1.91 -3.53 11.04
C VAL A 38 -0.61 -3.80 11.77
N GLU A 39 -0.72 -4.13 13.05
CA GLU A 39 0.42 -4.59 13.85
C GLU A 39 0.83 -6.00 13.43
N LEU A 40 2.10 -6.14 13.06
CA LEU A 40 2.73 -7.41 12.76
C LEU A 40 3.80 -7.66 13.83
N GLN A 41 3.56 -8.65 14.69
CA GLN A 41 4.59 -9.10 15.60
C GLN A 41 5.69 -9.81 14.81
N VAL A 42 6.91 -9.31 14.92
CA VAL A 42 8.08 -9.99 14.39
C VAL A 42 8.46 -11.04 15.42
N ASN A 43 8.45 -12.31 15.02
CA ASN A 43 8.86 -13.43 15.86
C ASN A 43 10.39 -13.44 16.02
N ASP A 44 10.94 -12.40 16.63
CA ASP A 44 12.33 -12.30 17.05
C ASP A 44 12.42 -12.19 18.57
N ALA A 45 13.62 -12.40 19.11
CA ALA A 45 13.87 -12.35 20.54
C ALA A 45 13.68 -10.93 21.14
N SER A 46 13.49 -9.90 20.30
CA SER A 46 13.37 -8.51 20.73
C SER A 46 11.93 -8.07 20.98
N GLY A 47 10.94 -8.82 20.48
CA GLY A 47 9.52 -8.48 20.65
C GLY A 47 9.09 -7.25 19.84
N THR A 48 9.77 -6.97 18.73
CA THR A 48 9.50 -5.80 17.89
C THR A 48 8.15 -5.92 17.16
N ILE A 49 7.37 -4.83 17.18
CA ILE A 49 6.11 -4.71 16.43
C ILE A 49 6.35 -3.86 15.18
N GLY A 50 6.11 -4.45 14.01
CA GLY A 50 6.06 -3.74 12.74
C GLY A 50 4.66 -3.18 12.49
N LEU A 51 4.56 -1.94 12.02
CA LEU A 51 3.29 -1.35 11.57
C LEU A 51 3.21 -1.44 10.05
N CYS A 52 2.21 -2.15 9.54
CA CYS A 52 1.98 -2.37 8.11
C CYS A 52 0.68 -1.68 7.65
N LEU A 53 0.65 -1.21 6.40
CA LEU A 53 -0.59 -0.67 5.83
C LEU A 53 -1.68 -1.74 5.69
N ASP A 54 -2.94 -1.35 5.91
CA ASP A 54 -4.10 -2.18 5.53
C ASP A 54 -4.04 -2.46 4.01
N LYS A 55 -4.42 -3.69 3.64
CA LYS A 55 -4.40 -4.18 2.25
C LYS A 55 -5.18 -3.28 1.28
N HIS A 56 -6.26 -2.65 1.74
CA HIS A 56 -7.09 -1.73 0.97
C HIS A 56 -6.42 -0.37 0.79
N ASP A 57 -5.72 0.12 1.82
CA ASP A 57 -4.96 1.37 1.74
C ASP A 57 -3.76 1.20 0.80
N LEU A 58 -3.12 0.02 0.83
CA LEU A 58 -2.09 -0.34 -0.14
C LEU A 58 -2.66 -0.42 -1.56
N ALA A 59 -3.80 -1.08 -1.77
CA ALA A 59 -4.45 -1.15 -3.07
C ALA A 59 -4.84 0.23 -3.60
N PHE A 60 -5.36 1.10 -2.74
CA PHE A 60 -5.62 2.51 -3.07
C PHE A 60 -4.35 3.22 -3.54
N SER A 61 -3.25 3.05 -2.81
CA SER A 61 -1.97 3.67 -3.18
C SER A 61 -1.45 3.18 -4.53
N LYS A 62 -1.65 1.89 -4.84
CA LYS A 62 -1.33 1.32 -6.16
C LYS A 62 -2.18 1.90 -7.27
N LEU A 63 -3.49 2.08 -7.03
CA LEU A 63 -4.37 2.76 -7.98
C LEU A 63 -3.97 4.21 -8.18
N ALA A 64 -3.55 4.93 -7.14
CA ALA A 64 -3.08 6.30 -7.26
C ALA A 64 -1.78 6.39 -8.09
N ALA A 65 -0.85 5.45 -7.91
CA ALA A 65 0.40 5.38 -8.68
C ALA A 65 0.19 4.99 -10.15
N GLY A 66 -0.76 4.11 -10.45
CA GLY A 66 -1.29 3.88 -11.80
C GLY A 66 -0.35 3.22 -12.83
N ARG A 67 0.75 2.58 -12.41
CA ARG A 67 1.61 1.81 -13.33
C ARG A 67 0.94 0.50 -13.71
N GLU A 68 1.22 -0.05 -14.90
CA GLU A 68 0.59 -1.30 -15.38
C GLU A 68 0.68 -2.45 -14.38
N LYS A 69 1.87 -2.70 -13.81
CA LYS A 69 2.06 -3.73 -12.77
C LYS A 69 1.25 -3.49 -11.48
N ASP A 70 0.99 -2.23 -11.13
CA ASP A 70 0.20 -1.88 -9.95
C ASP A 70 -1.28 -2.23 -10.19
N MET A 71 -1.76 -2.05 -11.42
CA MET A 71 -3.11 -2.44 -11.83
C MET A 71 -3.29 -3.95 -11.79
N GLU A 72 -2.30 -4.71 -12.27
CA GLU A 72 -2.29 -6.18 -12.18
C GLU A 72 -2.28 -6.65 -10.73
N TYR A 73 -1.46 -6.02 -9.88
CA TYR A 73 -1.42 -6.33 -8.44
C TYR A 73 -2.79 -6.17 -7.78
N VAL A 74 -3.47 -5.02 -8.00
CA VAL A 74 -4.81 -4.78 -7.43
C VAL A 74 -5.84 -5.77 -7.99
N ARG A 75 -5.74 -6.13 -9.28
CA ARG A 75 -6.60 -7.14 -9.90
C ARG A 75 -6.45 -8.50 -9.22
N GLU A 76 -5.22 -8.95 -8.97
CA GLU A 76 -4.98 -10.22 -8.30
C GLU A 76 -5.47 -10.20 -6.83
N LEU A 77 -5.31 -9.07 -6.12
CA LEU A 77 -5.89 -8.93 -4.78
C LEU A 77 -7.41 -9.14 -4.77
N LEU A 78 -8.13 -8.60 -5.76
CA LEU A 78 -9.59 -8.79 -5.89
C LEU A 78 -9.94 -10.22 -6.28
N LYS A 79 -9.24 -10.77 -7.27
CA LYS A 79 -9.49 -12.13 -7.78
C LYS A 79 -9.33 -13.18 -6.69
N HIS A 80 -8.32 -13.02 -5.83
CA HIS A 80 -8.06 -13.89 -4.69
C HIS A 80 -8.85 -13.50 -3.43
N GLN A 81 -9.76 -12.53 -3.51
CA GLN A 81 -10.60 -12.05 -2.41
C GLN A 81 -9.81 -11.60 -1.17
N LEU A 82 -8.58 -11.12 -1.38
CA LEU A 82 -7.69 -10.61 -0.32
C LEU A 82 -8.08 -9.19 0.12
N ILE A 83 -8.88 -8.50 -0.69
CA ILE A 83 -9.49 -7.21 -0.38
C ILE A 83 -10.97 -7.22 -0.72
N ASN A 84 -11.76 -6.48 0.04
CA ASN A 84 -13.17 -6.24 -0.21
C ASN A 84 -13.34 -5.08 -1.20
N ARG A 85 -13.99 -5.38 -2.33
CA ARG A 85 -14.30 -4.38 -3.38
C ARG A 85 -15.06 -3.17 -2.84
N GLY A 86 -16.09 -3.39 -2.03
CA GLY A 86 -16.93 -2.31 -1.48
C GLY A 86 -16.14 -1.39 -0.55
N LYS A 87 -15.25 -1.94 0.28
CA LYS A 87 -14.36 -1.14 1.14
C LYS A 87 -13.41 -0.27 0.30
N LEU A 88 -12.82 -0.82 -0.75
CA LEU A 88 -11.92 -0.05 -1.64
C LEU A 88 -12.67 1.07 -2.38
N VAL A 89 -13.87 0.80 -2.89
CA VAL A 89 -14.71 1.83 -3.55
C VAL A 89 -15.04 2.97 -2.59
N ARG A 90 -15.42 2.67 -1.35
CA ARG A 90 -15.68 3.72 -0.34
C ARG A 90 -14.46 4.59 -0.06
N LEU A 91 -13.25 4.01 -0.06
CA LEU A 91 -12.01 4.78 0.09
C LEU A 91 -11.83 5.75 -1.09
N ILE A 92 -12.05 5.29 -2.32
CA ILE A 92 -11.99 6.13 -3.53
C ILE A 92 -13.04 7.25 -3.48
N GLU A 93 -14.28 6.92 -3.10
CA GLU A 93 -15.38 7.89 -3.02
C GLU A 93 -15.15 8.97 -1.96
N SER A 94 -14.44 8.64 -0.87
CA SER A 94 -14.11 9.56 0.22
C SER A 94 -13.05 10.61 -0.15
N VAL A 95 -12.42 10.49 -1.31
CA VAL A 95 -11.40 11.46 -1.77
C VAL A 95 -12.07 12.78 -2.15
N VAL A 96 -11.57 13.87 -1.57
CA VAL A 96 -12.02 15.24 -1.85
C VAL A 96 -11.25 15.87 -3.01
N ASP A 97 -10.00 15.47 -3.22
CA ASP A 97 -9.19 15.93 -4.36
C ASP A 97 -9.74 15.35 -5.67
N GLU A 98 -10.33 16.20 -6.51
CA GLU A 98 -10.98 15.81 -7.76
C GLU A 98 -10.01 15.22 -8.79
N GLN A 99 -8.75 15.67 -8.81
CA GLN A 99 -7.75 15.16 -9.76
C GLN A 99 -7.31 13.74 -9.37
N LEU A 100 -7.07 13.52 -8.08
CA LEU A 100 -6.78 12.19 -7.54
C LEU A 100 -7.97 11.26 -7.70
N LYS A 101 -9.19 11.73 -7.39
CA LYS A 101 -10.42 10.95 -7.56
C LYS A 101 -10.63 10.51 -9.01
N THR A 102 -10.47 11.43 -9.96
CA THR A 102 -10.54 11.12 -11.40
C THR A 102 -9.50 10.07 -11.80
N THR A 103 -8.28 10.18 -11.26
CA THR A 103 -7.20 9.22 -11.52
C THR A 103 -7.53 7.85 -10.97
N LEU A 104 -8.00 7.77 -9.73
CA LEU A 104 -8.43 6.54 -9.06
C LEU A 104 -9.60 5.89 -9.80
N ASP A 105 -10.62 6.65 -10.18
CA ASP A 105 -11.80 6.13 -10.90
C ASP A 105 -11.42 5.59 -12.28
N ARG A 106 -10.59 6.31 -13.03
CA ARG A 106 -10.08 5.85 -14.32
C ARG A 106 -9.32 4.53 -14.17
N ASN A 107 -8.39 4.50 -13.22
CA ASN A 107 -7.54 3.32 -12.99
C ASN A 107 -8.41 2.15 -12.48
N TRP A 108 -9.33 2.39 -11.56
CA TRP A 108 -10.29 1.41 -11.08
C TRP A 108 -11.11 0.77 -12.20
N LYS A 109 -11.62 1.57 -13.16
CA LYS A 109 -12.32 1.06 -14.35
C LYS A 109 -11.43 0.13 -15.18
N ILE A 110 -10.13 0.45 -15.34
CA ILE A 110 -9.17 -0.39 -16.07
C ILE A 110 -8.96 -1.74 -15.37
N VAL A 111 -8.88 -1.76 -14.03
CA VAL A 111 -8.82 -3.02 -13.27
C VAL A 111 -10.05 -3.88 -13.55
N LEU A 112 -11.23 -3.27 -13.44
CA LEU A 112 -12.50 -3.98 -13.61
C LEU A 112 -12.71 -4.48 -15.04
N SER A 113 -12.31 -3.72 -16.06
CA SER A 113 -12.47 -4.15 -17.47
C SER A 113 -11.61 -5.37 -17.83
N LYS A 114 -10.59 -5.67 -17.02
CA LYS A 114 -9.69 -6.82 -17.20
C LYS A 114 -9.96 -7.96 -16.18
N MET A 115 -11.02 -7.86 -15.38
CA MET A 115 -11.43 -8.97 -14.51
C MET A 115 -12.17 -10.04 -15.33
N PRO A 116 -11.88 -11.34 -15.11
CA PRO A 116 -12.57 -12.45 -15.75
C PRO A 116 -14.01 -12.63 -15.25
#